data_AF-G3UZM8-F1
#
_entry.id   AF-G3UZM8-F1
#
_cell.length_a   1.000
_cell.length_b   1.000
_cell.length_c   1.000
_cell.angle_alpha   90.00
_cell.angle_beta   90.00
_cell.angle_gamma   90.00
#
_symmetry.space_group_name_H-M   'P 1'
#
loop_
_entity.id
_entity.type
_entity.pdbx_description
1 polymer ?
#
loop_
_entity_poly.entity_id
_entity_poly.type
_entity_poly.pdbx_seq_one_letter_code
_entity_poly.pdbx_strand_id
1 'polypeptide(L)'
;MKALWAVLLVTLLTDQLEWQSNQPWEQALNRFWDYLRWVQTLSDQVQEELQSSQVTQELTALMEDTMTEVKAYKKELEEQLGPVAEETRARLGKEVQAAQARLGADMEDLRNRLGQYRNEVHTMLGQSTEEIRARLSTHLRKMRKR
;
A
#
# COMPACT_ATOMS: atom_id res chain seq x y z
N MET A 1 -12.67 -9.90 -38.37
CA MET A 1 -13.65 -9.01 -37.70
C MET A 1 -13.95 -9.35 -36.23
N LYS A 2 -13.25 -10.29 -35.56
CA LYS A 2 -13.47 -10.62 -34.13
C LYS A 2 -12.46 -9.97 -33.17
N ALA A 3 -11.31 -9.49 -33.66
CA ALA A 3 -10.27 -8.85 -32.85
C ALA A 3 -10.58 -7.39 -32.47
N LEU A 4 -11.44 -6.71 -33.23
CA LEU A 4 -11.79 -5.31 -32.98
C LEU A 4 -12.74 -5.15 -31.77
N TRP A 5 -13.56 -6.17 -31.47
CA TRP A 5 -14.48 -6.14 -30.33
C TRP A 5 -13.79 -6.30 -28.98
N ALA A 6 -12.65 -7.02 -28.93
CA ALA A 6 -11.87 -7.20 -27.69
C ALA A 6 -11.13 -5.91 -27.31
N VAL A 7 -10.58 -5.20 -28.30
CA VAL A 7 -9.98 -3.87 -28.08
C VAL A 7 -11.07 -2.89 -27.67
N LEU A 8 -12.25 -2.93 -28.31
CA LEU A 8 -13.36 -2.05 -27.96
C LEU A 8 -13.87 -2.31 -26.54
N LEU A 9 -14.00 -3.56 -26.08
CA LEU A 9 -14.41 -3.88 -24.71
C LEU A 9 -13.39 -3.45 -23.67
N VAL A 10 -12.09 -3.60 -23.97
CA VAL A 10 -11.01 -3.13 -23.07
C VAL A 10 -10.97 -1.60 -23.05
N THR A 11 -11.13 -0.92 -24.19
CA THR A 11 -11.19 0.55 -24.23
C THR A 11 -12.47 1.11 -23.61
N LEU A 12 -13.61 0.43 -23.76
CA LEU A 12 -14.89 0.81 -23.14
C LEU A 12 -14.87 0.59 -21.62
N LEU A 13 -14.17 -0.46 -21.14
CA LEU A 13 -13.93 -0.63 -19.70
C LEU A 13 -12.93 0.39 -19.16
N THR A 14 -11.91 0.79 -19.92
CA THR A 14 -10.92 1.79 -19.45
C THR A 14 -11.48 3.21 -19.45
N ASP A 15 -12.33 3.59 -20.41
CA ASP A 15 -13.01 4.91 -20.41
C ASP A 15 -14.01 5.04 -19.25
N GLN A 16 -14.58 3.92 -18.80
CA GLN A 16 -15.53 3.91 -17.67
C GLN A 16 -14.85 3.82 -16.29
N LEU A 17 -13.54 3.52 -16.23
CA LEU A 17 -12.75 3.51 -15.00
C LEU A 17 -12.08 4.85 -14.67
N GLU A 18 -12.02 5.80 -15.62
CA GLU A 18 -11.44 7.14 -15.37
C GLU A 18 -12.31 8.04 -14.47
N TRP A 19 -13.53 7.63 -14.10
CA TRP A 19 -14.43 8.40 -13.24
C TRP A 19 -14.63 7.83 -11.83
N GLN A 20 -13.55 7.40 -11.15
CA GLN A 20 -13.61 7.09 -9.73
C GLN A 20 -12.33 7.45 -8.96
N SER A 21 -11.77 8.66 -9.16
CA SER A 21 -10.64 9.21 -8.36
C SER A 21 -10.98 9.47 -6.86
N ASN A 22 -11.91 8.71 -6.30
CA ASN A 22 -12.50 8.90 -4.98
C ASN A 22 -12.97 7.59 -4.34
N GLN A 23 -12.50 6.42 -4.81
CA GLN A 23 -12.89 5.15 -4.19
C GLN A 23 -12.41 5.08 -2.72
N PRO A 24 -13.19 4.48 -1.81
CA PRO A 24 -12.79 4.34 -0.40
C PRO A 24 -11.39 3.73 -0.21
N TRP A 25 -11.06 2.69 -0.99
CA TRP A 25 -9.76 2.02 -0.92
C TRP A 25 -8.60 2.90 -1.41
N GLU A 26 -8.84 3.73 -2.43
CA GLU A 26 -7.84 4.70 -2.91
C GLU A 26 -7.59 5.78 -1.87
N GLN A 27 -8.65 6.29 -1.23
CA GLN A 27 -8.53 7.28 -0.17
C GLN A 27 -7.75 6.71 1.03
N ALA A 28 -8.04 5.48 1.45
CA ALA A 28 -7.31 4.80 2.52
C ALA A 28 -5.83 4.61 2.16
N LEU A 29 -5.55 4.14 0.94
CA LEU A 29 -4.19 3.97 0.45
C LEU A 29 -3.43 5.31 0.34
N ASN A 30 -4.11 6.39 -0.06
CA ASN A 30 -3.52 7.73 -0.12
C ASN A 30 -3.16 8.25 1.28
N ARG A 31 -4.02 8.06 2.28
CA ARG A 31 -3.70 8.40 3.68
C ARG A 31 -2.44 7.66 4.14
N PHE A 32 -2.33 6.37 3.84
CA PHE A 32 -1.12 5.59 4.12
C PHE A 32 0.13 6.18 3.46
N TRP A 33 0.07 6.48 2.16
CA TRP A 33 1.23 7.03 1.43
C TRP A 33 1.61 8.45 1.87
N ASP A 34 0.64 9.28 2.22
CA ASP A 34 0.87 10.62 2.72
C ASP A 34 1.56 10.58 4.09
N TYR A 35 1.09 9.71 4.98
CA TYR A 35 1.74 9.47 6.26
C TYR A 35 3.17 8.94 6.09
N LEU A 36 3.37 7.95 5.20
CA LEU A 36 4.69 7.42 4.92
C LEU A 36 5.63 8.48 4.33
N ARG A 37 5.12 9.41 3.51
CA ARG A 37 5.92 10.53 2.97
C ARG A 37 6.38 11.46 4.08
N TRP A 38 5.52 11.73 5.06
CA TRP A 38 5.91 12.46 6.26
C TRP A 38 6.99 11.69 7.06
N VAL A 39 6.82 10.39 7.31
CA VAL A 39 7.85 9.55 7.98
C VAL A 39 9.18 9.58 7.22
N GLN A 40 9.14 9.59 5.88
CA GLN A 40 10.34 9.60 5.05
C GLN A 40 11.16 10.89 5.19
N THR A 41 10.57 11.99 5.67
CA THR A 41 11.33 13.22 5.93
C THR A 41 12.40 13.02 6.99
N LEU A 42 12.19 12.05 7.91
CA LEU A 42 13.04 11.81 9.07
C LEU A 42 13.38 13.11 9.83
N SER A 43 12.41 14.03 9.89
CA SER A 43 12.52 15.26 10.68
C SER A 43 12.70 14.94 12.16
N ASP A 44 13.12 15.92 12.96
CA ASP A 44 13.33 15.72 14.39
C ASP A 44 12.06 15.19 15.10
N GLN A 45 10.89 15.71 14.72
CA GLN A 45 9.60 15.21 15.21
C GLN A 45 9.36 13.75 14.83
N VAL A 46 9.59 13.38 13.56
CA VAL A 46 9.45 11.98 13.12
C VAL A 46 10.38 11.08 13.91
N GLN A 47 11.61 11.52 14.18
CA GLN A 47 12.57 10.73 14.95
C GLN A 47 12.16 10.54 16.40
N GLU A 48 11.53 11.53 17.02
CA GLU A 48 10.95 11.42 18.36
C GLU A 48 9.77 10.44 18.36
N GLU A 49 8.85 10.60 17.40
CA GLU A 49 7.68 9.73 17.29
C GLU A 49 8.05 8.28 16.88
N LEU A 50 9.16 8.07 16.18
CA LEU A 50 9.73 6.75 15.88
C LEU A 50 10.36 6.07 17.09
N GLN A 51 10.92 6.86 18.02
CA GLN A 51 11.39 6.34 19.30
C GLN A 51 10.20 5.94 20.18
N SER A 52 9.09 6.67 20.07
CA SER A 52 7.79 6.23 20.55
C SER A 52 7.22 5.10 19.67
N SER A 53 6.17 4.41 20.12
CA SER A 53 5.46 3.45 19.26
C SER A 53 4.48 4.10 18.27
N GLN A 54 4.31 5.42 18.33
CA GLN A 54 3.25 6.16 17.62
C GLN A 54 3.30 5.96 16.11
N VAL A 55 4.47 6.11 15.48
CA VAL A 55 4.58 5.92 14.02
C VAL A 55 4.17 4.53 13.58
N THR A 56 4.60 3.50 14.32
CA THR A 56 4.24 2.11 14.01
C THR A 56 2.77 1.80 14.26
N GLN A 57 2.15 2.43 15.28
CA GLN A 57 0.73 2.26 15.59
C GLN A 57 -0.16 2.90 14.54
N GLU A 58 0.14 4.15 14.16
CA GLU A 58 -0.61 4.87 13.13
C GLU A 58 -0.51 4.18 11.78
N LEU A 59 0.70 3.74 11.38
CA LEU A 59 0.86 2.93 10.17
C LEU A 59 0.04 1.65 10.22
N THR A 60 -0.02 0.96 11.37
CA THR A 60 -0.81 -0.27 11.50
C THR A 60 -2.30 0.02 11.28
N ALA A 61 -2.83 1.11 11.87
CA ALA A 61 -4.22 1.51 11.68
C ALA A 61 -4.52 1.84 10.21
N LEU A 62 -3.65 2.60 9.53
CA LEU A 62 -3.80 2.93 8.11
C LEU A 62 -3.70 1.69 7.19
N MET A 63 -2.84 0.73 7.55
CA MET A 63 -2.74 -0.55 6.85
C MET A 63 -4.02 -1.38 6.99
N GLU A 64 -4.56 -1.48 8.20
CA GLU A 64 -5.81 -2.21 8.47
C GLU A 64 -7.00 -1.59 7.74
N ASP A 65 -7.11 -0.26 7.76
CA ASP A 65 -8.12 0.50 7.03
C ASP A 65 -8.01 0.24 5.51
N THR A 66 -6.82 0.41 4.94
CA THR A 66 -6.58 0.16 3.51
C THR A 66 -6.94 -1.27 3.11
N MET A 67 -6.49 -2.26 3.89
CA MET A 67 -6.75 -3.67 3.58
C MET A 67 -8.22 -4.05 3.77
N THR A 68 -8.96 -3.33 4.60
CA THR A 68 -10.41 -3.48 4.76
C THR A 68 -11.13 -2.99 3.52
N GLU A 69 -10.81 -1.78 3.06
CA GLU A 69 -11.42 -1.18 1.87
C GLU A 69 -11.06 -1.94 0.58
N VAL A 70 -9.81 -2.40 0.44
CA VAL A 70 -9.41 -3.25 -0.70
C VAL A 70 -10.20 -4.56 -0.75
N LYS A 71 -10.47 -5.18 0.41
CA LYS A 71 -11.31 -6.40 0.46
C LYS A 71 -12.75 -6.10 0.06
N ALA A 72 -13.30 -4.97 0.51
CA ALA A 72 -14.65 -4.55 0.15
C ALA A 72 -14.77 -4.30 -1.36
N TYR A 73 -13.83 -3.55 -1.93
CA TYR A 73 -13.80 -3.26 -3.37
C TYR A 73 -13.61 -4.53 -4.22
N LYS A 74 -12.73 -5.45 -3.80
CA LYS A 74 -12.59 -6.75 -4.47
C LYS A 74 -13.92 -7.51 -4.53
N LYS A 75 -14.68 -7.53 -3.43
CA LYS A 75 -15.97 -8.22 -3.37
C LYS A 75 -17.00 -7.55 -4.29
N GLU A 76 -17.04 -6.22 -4.30
CA GLU A 76 -17.91 -5.45 -5.20
C GLU A 76 -17.57 -5.73 -6.67
N LEU A 77 -16.28 -5.74 -7.03
CA LEU A 77 -15.83 -6.13 -8.37
C LEU A 77 -16.30 -7.54 -8.75
N GLU A 78 -16.19 -8.51 -7.83
CA GLU A 78 -16.66 -9.88 -8.05
C GLU A 78 -18.17 -9.95 -8.29
N GLU A 79 -18.97 -9.09 -7.65
CA GLU A 79 -20.42 -8.99 -7.86
C GLU A 79 -20.77 -8.30 -9.19
N GLN A 80 -20.04 -7.24 -9.55
CA GLN A 80 -20.27 -6.46 -10.78
C GLN A 80 -19.82 -7.17 -12.07
N LEU A 81 -18.91 -8.14 -11.98
CA LEU A 81 -18.40 -8.88 -13.14
C LEU A 81 -19.48 -9.72 -13.88
N GLY A 82 -20.72 -9.84 -13.36
CA GLY A 82 -21.86 -10.36 -14.10
C GLY A 82 -21.63 -11.74 -14.77
N PRO A 83 -22.32 -12.06 -15.90
CA PRO A 83 -22.11 -13.29 -16.65
C PRO A 83 -20.91 -13.16 -17.63
N VAL A 84 -19.77 -12.65 -17.16
CA VAL A 84 -18.52 -12.74 -17.92
C VAL A 84 -18.08 -14.21 -17.96
N ALA A 85 -17.37 -14.62 -19.02
CA ALA A 85 -16.84 -15.98 -19.14
C ALA A 85 -16.07 -16.38 -17.87
N GLU A 86 -16.39 -17.56 -17.32
CA GLU A 86 -15.81 -18.09 -16.07
C GLU A 86 -14.28 -18.03 -16.05
N GLU A 87 -13.64 -18.29 -17.20
CA GLU A 87 -12.18 -18.19 -17.34
C GLU A 87 -11.66 -16.77 -17.11
N THR A 88 -12.34 -15.75 -17.65
CA THR A 88 -11.97 -14.34 -17.47
C THR A 88 -12.18 -13.89 -16.04
N ARG A 89 -13.30 -14.29 -15.41
CA ARG A 89 -13.57 -14.01 -14.00
C ARG A 89 -12.51 -14.64 -13.09
N ALA A 90 -12.18 -15.91 -13.32
CA ALA A 90 -11.16 -16.62 -12.55
C ALA A 90 -9.77 -15.97 -12.69
N ARG A 91 -9.41 -15.55 -13.91
CA ARG A 91 -8.14 -14.86 -14.15
C ARG A 91 -8.07 -13.51 -13.44
N LEU A 92 -9.10 -12.67 -13.59
CA LEU A 92 -9.16 -11.37 -12.93
C LEU A 92 -9.14 -11.50 -11.41
N GLY A 93 -9.92 -12.42 -10.85
CA GLY A 93 -9.91 -12.69 -9.40
C GLY A 93 -8.53 -13.09 -8.88
N LYS A 94 -7.79 -13.91 -9.65
CA LYS A 94 -6.41 -14.28 -9.30
C LYS A 94 -5.45 -13.09 -9.35
N GLU A 95 -5.55 -12.25 -10.37
CA GLU A 95 -4.71 -11.05 -10.51
C GLU A 95 -4.97 -10.05 -9.38
N VAL A 96 -6.24 -9.79 -9.05
CA VAL A 96 -6.62 -8.91 -7.91
C VAL A 96 -6.16 -9.49 -6.58
N GLN A 97 -6.33 -10.80 -6.35
CA GLN A 97 -5.86 -11.46 -5.13
C GLN A 97 -4.33 -11.36 -4.99
N ALA A 98 -3.59 -11.50 -6.09
CA ALA A 98 -2.14 -11.37 -6.08
C ALA A 98 -1.68 -9.93 -5.79
N ALA A 99 -2.37 -8.94 -6.36
CA ALA A 99 -2.10 -7.52 -6.09
C ALA A 99 -2.37 -7.17 -4.61
N GLN A 100 -3.51 -7.61 -4.07
CA GLN A 100 -3.86 -7.44 -2.66
C GLN A 100 -2.81 -8.05 -1.73
N ALA A 101 -2.34 -9.27 -2.02
CA ALA A 101 -1.34 -9.94 -1.21
C ALA A 101 0.02 -9.20 -1.23
N ARG A 102 0.43 -8.68 -2.39
CA ARG A 102 1.65 -7.87 -2.52
C ARG A 102 1.58 -6.58 -1.73
N LEU A 103 0.47 -5.85 -1.85
CA LEU A 103 0.25 -4.61 -1.10
C LEU A 103 0.37 -4.84 0.41
N GLY A 104 -0.32 -5.86 0.93
CA GLY A 104 -0.24 -6.21 2.34
C GLY A 104 1.18 -6.60 2.79
N ALA A 105 1.92 -7.34 1.96
CA ALA A 105 3.29 -7.71 2.26
C ALA A 105 4.25 -6.50 2.27
N ASP A 106 4.11 -5.57 1.32
CA ASP A 106 4.94 -4.36 1.28
C ASP A 106 4.66 -3.43 2.46
N MET A 107 3.39 -3.29 2.86
CA MET A 107 3.00 -2.54 4.06
C MET A 107 3.57 -3.16 5.34
N GLU A 108 3.52 -4.49 5.45
CA GLU A 108 4.08 -5.25 6.56
C GLU A 108 5.61 -5.10 6.67
N ASP A 109 6.33 -5.17 5.55
CA ASP A 109 7.79 -4.96 5.48
C ASP A 109 8.16 -3.55 5.98
N LEU A 110 7.39 -2.53 5.55
CA LEU A 110 7.55 -1.15 6.02
C LEU A 110 7.38 -1.03 7.54
N ARG A 111 6.30 -1.56 8.10
CA ARG A 111 6.04 -1.52 9.55
C ARG A 111 7.16 -2.22 10.32
N ASN A 112 7.57 -3.40 9.88
CA ASN A 112 8.61 -4.19 10.53
C ASN A 112 9.96 -3.47 10.49
N ARG A 113 10.29 -2.80 9.38
CA ARG A 113 11.53 -2.02 9.28
C ARG A 113 11.56 -0.84 10.26
N LEU A 114 10.44 -0.15 10.45
CA LEU A 114 10.36 0.96 11.41
C LEU A 114 10.47 0.47 12.85
N GLY A 115 9.86 -0.68 13.17
CA GLY A 115 10.04 -1.35 14.45
C GLY A 115 11.50 -1.76 14.71
N GLN A 116 12.19 -2.28 13.69
CA GLN A 116 13.62 -2.60 13.77
C GLN A 116 14.46 -1.34 14.01
N TYR A 117 14.21 -0.25 13.28
CA TYR A 117 14.90 1.03 13.48
C TYR A 117 14.78 1.51 14.93
N ARG A 118 13.57 1.50 15.49
CA ARG A 118 13.34 1.89 16.89
C ARG A 118 14.16 1.02 17.85
N ASN A 119 14.15 -0.29 17.67
CA ASN A 119 14.90 -1.21 18.53
C ASN A 119 16.41 -0.95 18.44
N GLU A 120 16.95 -0.76 17.23
CA GLU A 120 18.37 -0.43 17.01
C GLU A 120 18.75 0.89 17.70
N VAL A 121 17.93 1.93 17.57
CA VAL A 121 18.15 3.23 18.26
C VAL A 121 18.15 3.07 19.77
N HIS A 122 17.22 2.30 20.33
CA HIS A 122 17.14 2.09 21.77
C HIS A 122 18.38 1.35 22.32
N THR A 123 18.94 0.41 21.54
CA THR A 123 20.16 -0.31 21.93
C THR A 123 21.43 0.52 21.86
N MET A 124 21.44 1.61 21.11
CA MET A 124 22.62 2.47 20.92
C MET A 124 22.90 3.42 22.10
N LEU A 125 22.03 3.49 23.12
CA LEU A 125 22.23 4.22 24.38
C LEU A 125 22.81 5.66 24.23
N GLY A 126 22.40 6.40 23.19
CA GLY A 126 22.86 7.78 22.94
C GLY A 126 24.15 7.92 22.12
N GLN A 127 24.67 6.82 21.56
CA GLN A 127 25.69 6.86 20.52
C GLN A 127 25.10 7.33 19.18
N SER A 128 25.96 7.76 18.26
CA SER A 128 25.53 8.25 16.94
C SER A 128 24.68 7.20 16.20
N THR A 129 23.47 7.60 15.79
CA THR A 129 22.50 6.76 15.06
C THR A 129 22.49 7.05 13.55
N GLU A 130 23.45 7.84 13.05
CA GLU A 130 23.43 8.33 11.67
C GLU A 130 23.45 7.19 10.63
N GLU A 131 24.20 6.11 10.88
CA GLU A 131 24.21 4.94 10.00
C GLU A 131 22.85 4.22 9.97
N ILE A 132 22.22 4.06 11.13
CA ILE A 132 20.90 3.43 11.29
C ILE A 132 19.85 4.27 10.54
N ARG A 133 19.93 5.60 10.68
CA ARG A 133 19.09 6.57 9.96
C ARG A 133 19.28 6.49 8.45
N ALA A 134 20.52 6.48 7.96
CA ALA A 134 20.82 6.38 6.53
C ALA A 134 20.30 5.06 5.92
N ARG A 135 20.45 3.95 6.66
CA ARG A 135 19.90 2.64 6.28
C ARG A 135 18.38 2.67 6.21
N LEU A 136 17.70 3.26 7.19
CA LEU A 136 16.24 3.42 7.19
C LEU A 136 15.78 4.24 5.98
N SER A 137 16.36 5.43 5.78
CA SER A 137 16.04 6.32 4.65
C SER A 137 16.15 5.61 3.31
N THR A 138 17.25 4.87 3.10
CA THR A 138 17.46 4.09 1.88
C THR A 138 16.38 3.03 1.68
N HIS A 139 15.95 2.35 2.74
CA HIS A 139 14.92 1.33 2.64
C HIS A 139 13.54 1.92 2.39
N LEU A 140 13.14 2.98 3.10
CA LEU A 140 11.87 3.68 2.84
C LEU A 140 11.78 4.16 1.39
N ARG A 141 12.89 4.68 0.84
CA ARG A 141 12.95 5.09 -0.56
C ARG A 141 12.81 3.93 -1.55
N LYS A 142 13.30 2.74 -1.21
CA LYS A 142 13.15 1.54 -2.04
C LYS A 142 11.71 1.04 -2.01
N MET A 143 11.10 0.97 -0.82
CA MET A 143 9.73 0.49 -0.64
C MET A 143 8.71 1.34 -1.38
N ARG A 144 8.84 2.67 -1.33
CA ARG A 144 7.96 3.59 -2.06
C ARG A 144 8.01 3.44 -3.59
N LYS A 145 9.03 2.79 -4.14
CA LYS A 145 9.19 2.59 -5.59
C LYS A 145 8.66 1.23 -6.06
N ARG A 146 8.34 0.33 -5.15
CA ARG A 146 7.72 -0.96 -5.46
C ARG A 146 6.24 -0.75 -5.74
#